data_AF-A0A7X2MJQ5-F1
#
_entry.id   AF-A0A7X2MJQ5-F1
#
_cell.length_a   1.000
_cell.length_b   1.000
_cell.length_c   1.000
_cell.angle_alpha   90.00
_cell.angle_beta   90.00
_cell.angle_gamma   90.00
#
_symmetry.space_group_name_H-M   'P 1'
#
loop_
_entity.id
_entity.type
_entity.pdbx_description
1 polymer ?
#
loop_
_entity_poly.entity_id
_entity_poly.type
_entity_poly.pdbx_seq_one_letter_code
_entity_poly.pdbx_strand_id
1 'polypeptide(L)'
;MMKVLSQIIASELQARPEQVDAAVRLLDEGNTVPFIARYRKEVTGGLDDTQLRQLETRLSYLRELEERRQSILKSIDDQGKLTDDLARAINTTLSKTELEDLYLPYKQKRRTRGQIAIEAGLEPLAETLWQEPSHIPEQLAEQYVDAEKGVADVRAALDGARYILMERFAEDAALLAKVRNYLWKNAHLVSRVVEGKEEAGAKFRDYFDHHEALSGVPSHRALAMLRGRNEGVLQLSLNADPQFDEAPRESHGETLIAEHLNLRLNNAPADSWRKAVVSWTWRIKVMLHLETELMGTVRERAEDEAINVFARNLHDLLMAAPAGMRATMGLDPGLRTGVKVAVVDATGKVVATDTVYPHTGQTAKAAAAVAALCIKHKVELVAIGNGTASRETERFFLDLQQQFPQVTAQKVIVSEAGASVYSASELAALEFPDLDVSLRGAVSIARRLQ
;
A
#
# COMPACT_ATOMS: atom_id res chain seq x y z
N MET A 1 12.03 19.44 -20.69
CA MET A 1 11.29 18.96 -19.52
C MET A 1 9.91 18.44 -19.90
N MET A 2 8.92 19.29 -20.18
CA MET A 2 7.55 18.83 -20.54
C MET A 2 7.52 17.92 -21.77
N LYS A 3 8.29 18.21 -22.82
CA LYS A 3 8.40 17.35 -24.01
C LYS A 3 8.88 15.91 -23.72
N VAL A 4 9.76 15.72 -22.74
CA VAL A 4 10.28 14.39 -22.37
C VAL A 4 9.21 13.62 -21.58
N LEU A 5 8.53 14.30 -20.65
CA LEU A 5 7.41 13.74 -19.91
C LEU A 5 6.29 13.26 -20.85
N SER A 6 5.91 14.11 -21.80
CA SER A 6 4.87 13.79 -22.77
C SER A 6 5.23 12.62 -23.68
N GLN A 7 6.52 12.44 -24.04
CA GLN A 7 6.98 11.29 -24.80
C GLN A 7 6.87 9.98 -24.02
N ILE A 8 7.25 9.99 -22.75
CA ILE A 8 7.15 8.82 -21.86
C ILE A 8 5.68 8.40 -21.74
N ILE A 9 4.81 9.35 -21.37
CA ILE A 9 3.38 9.10 -21.20
C ILE A 9 2.74 8.66 -22.52
N ALA A 10 3.12 9.27 -23.65
CA ALA A 10 2.61 8.88 -24.97
C ALA A 10 2.92 7.42 -25.29
N SER A 11 4.14 6.96 -24.99
CA SER A 11 4.54 5.56 -25.18
C SER A 11 3.73 4.61 -24.28
N GLU A 12 3.50 4.99 -23.02
CA GLU A 12 2.74 4.18 -22.06
C GLU A 12 1.25 4.08 -22.44
N LEU A 13 0.66 5.16 -22.95
CA LEU A 13 -0.75 5.24 -23.34
C LEU A 13 -1.03 4.80 -24.79
N GLN A 14 0.01 4.47 -25.56
CA GLN A 14 -0.08 4.25 -27.01
C GLN A 14 -0.74 5.44 -27.74
N ALA A 15 -0.48 6.66 -27.27
CA ALA A 15 -1.00 7.89 -27.80
C ALA A 15 0.09 8.68 -28.54
N ARG A 16 -0.28 9.71 -29.28
CA ARG A 16 0.70 10.62 -29.88
C ARG A 16 1.15 11.67 -28.84
N PRO A 17 2.43 12.08 -28.82
CA PRO A 17 2.91 13.11 -27.88
C PRO A 17 2.10 14.41 -27.93
N GLU A 18 1.61 14.81 -29.10
CA GLU A 18 0.79 16.03 -29.25
C GLU A 18 -0.55 15.94 -28.50
N GLN A 19 -1.13 14.72 -28.42
CA GLN A 19 -2.36 14.47 -27.67
C GLN A 19 -2.13 14.60 -26.16
N VAL A 20 -0.99 14.07 -25.69
CA VAL A 20 -0.57 14.20 -24.29
C VAL A 20 -0.28 15.65 -23.96
N ASP A 21 0.48 16.37 -24.78
CA ASP A 21 0.77 17.81 -24.57
C ASP A 21 -0.51 18.65 -24.51
N ALA A 22 -1.51 18.33 -25.33
CA ALA A 22 -2.81 18.99 -25.31
C ALA A 22 -3.57 18.69 -24.01
N ALA A 23 -3.63 17.42 -23.59
CA ALA A 23 -4.30 17.01 -22.36
C ALA A 23 -3.62 17.58 -21.10
N VAL A 24 -2.28 17.58 -21.03
CA VAL A 24 -1.51 18.16 -19.93
C VAL A 24 -1.82 19.64 -19.76
N ARG A 25 -1.83 20.42 -20.85
CA ARG A 25 -2.19 21.85 -20.80
C ARG A 25 -3.59 22.07 -20.24
N LEU A 26 -4.57 21.28 -20.68
CA LEU A 26 -5.93 21.38 -20.18
C LEU A 26 -6.02 21.04 -18.68
N LEU A 27 -5.29 20.02 -18.21
CA LEU A 27 -5.23 19.68 -16.79
C LEU A 27 -4.58 20.80 -15.96
N ASP A 28 -3.49 21.40 -16.46
CA ASP A 28 -2.80 22.51 -15.80
C ASP A 28 -3.65 23.79 -15.74
N GLU A 29 -4.54 23.99 -16.71
CA GLU A 29 -5.55 25.05 -16.71
C GLU A 29 -6.71 24.77 -15.72
N GLY A 30 -6.68 23.64 -15.00
CA GLY A 30 -7.68 23.26 -14.00
C GLY A 30 -8.90 22.54 -14.59
N ASN A 31 -8.85 22.11 -15.86
CA ASN A 31 -9.94 21.32 -16.43
C ASN A 31 -9.93 19.90 -15.86
N THR A 32 -11.11 19.38 -15.53
CA THR A 32 -11.23 18.01 -15.00
C THR A 32 -11.22 16.96 -16.12
N VAL A 33 -10.81 15.73 -15.81
CA VAL A 33 -10.84 14.61 -16.77
C VAL A 33 -12.21 14.46 -17.46
N PRO A 34 -13.37 14.43 -16.76
CA PRO A 34 -14.68 14.34 -17.42
C PRO A 34 -14.97 15.51 -18.36
N PHE A 35 -14.51 16.72 -18.02
CA PHE A 35 -14.68 17.89 -18.88
C PHE A 35 -13.86 17.76 -20.15
N ILE A 36 -12.59 17.36 -20.03
CA ILE A 36 -11.69 17.18 -21.17
C ILE A 36 -12.21 16.10 -22.11
N ALA A 37 -12.55 14.94 -21.55
CA ALA A 37 -13.03 13.80 -22.31
C ALA A 37 -14.34 14.09 -23.05
N ARG A 38 -15.21 14.95 -22.51
CA ARG A 38 -16.50 15.28 -23.14
C ARG A 38 -16.44 16.48 -24.08
N TYR A 39 -15.76 17.55 -23.69
CA TYR A 39 -15.85 18.87 -24.34
C TYR A 39 -14.55 19.34 -25.01
N ARG A 40 -13.48 18.55 -24.92
CA ARG A 40 -12.17 18.86 -25.52
C ARG A 40 -11.61 17.71 -26.37
N LYS A 41 -12.48 16.81 -26.85
CA LYS A 41 -12.10 15.66 -27.69
C LYS A 41 -11.27 16.05 -28.90
N GLU A 42 -11.65 17.11 -29.60
CA GLU A 42 -10.92 17.55 -30.80
C GLU A 42 -9.50 18.05 -30.45
N VAL A 43 -9.36 18.70 -29.29
CA VAL A 43 -8.08 19.25 -28.81
C VAL A 43 -7.13 18.12 -28.40
N THR A 44 -7.64 17.07 -27.76
CA THR A 44 -6.85 15.90 -27.35
C THR A 44 -6.74 14.81 -28.43
N GLY A 45 -7.36 15.00 -29.59
CA GLY A 45 -7.43 13.98 -30.65
C GLY A 45 -8.20 12.72 -30.23
N GLY A 46 -9.15 12.84 -29.30
CA GLY A 46 -10.06 11.78 -28.91
C GLY A 46 -9.60 10.88 -27.77
N LEU A 47 -8.71 11.35 -26.89
CA LEU A 47 -8.38 10.60 -25.66
C LEU A 47 -9.64 10.36 -24.81
N ASP A 48 -9.85 9.11 -24.40
CA ASP A 48 -10.98 8.72 -23.55
C ASP A 48 -10.70 8.94 -22.04
N ASP A 49 -11.74 8.78 -21.21
CA ASP A 49 -11.66 8.93 -19.76
C ASP A 49 -10.60 8.01 -19.12
N THR A 50 -10.41 6.80 -19.63
CA THR A 50 -9.43 5.84 -19.09
C THR A 50 -8.01 6.32 -19.38
N GLN A 51 -7.74 6.72 -20.61
CA GLN A 51 -6.45 7.27 -21.02
C GLN A 51 -6.13 8.56 -20.26
N LEU A 52 -7.11 9.45 -20.09
CA LEU A 52 -6.91 10.72 -19.38
C LEU A 52 -6.66 10.54 -17.88
N ARG A 53 -7.31 9.56 -17.23
CA ARG A 53 -7.00 9.21 -15.82
C ARG A 53 -5.61 8.61 -15.67
N GLN A 54 -5.21 7.71 -16.57
CA GLN A 54 -3.85 7.16 -16.57
C GLN A 54 -2.81 8.26 -16.80
N LEU A 55 -3.08 9.18 -17.74
CA LEU A 55 -2.26 10.37 -17.99
C LEU A 55 -2.10 11.22 -16.73
N GLU A 56 -3.20 11.54 -16.03
CA GLU A 56 -3.18 12.37 -14.82
C GLU A 56 -2.32 11.74 -13.72
N THR A 57 -2.55 10.45 -13.41
CA THR A 57 -1.75 9.71 -12.42
C THR A 57 -0.27 9.68 -12.79
N ARG A 58 0.03 9.38 -14.06
CA ARG A 58 1.42 9.28 -14.52
C ARG A 58 2.13 10.62 -14.54
N LEU A 59 1.43 11.67 -14.96
CA LEU A 59 1.93 13.04 -14.95
C LEU A 59 2.32 13.46 -13.53
N SER A 60 1.48 13.16 -12.52
CA SER A 60 1.82 13.43 -11.12
C SER A 60 3.10 12.72 -10.70
N TYR A 61 3.19 11.40 -10.94
CA TYR A 61 4.38 10.62 -10.60
C TYR A 61 5.66 11.19 -11.23
N LEU A 62 5.61 11.50 -12.52
CA LEU A 62 6.80 11.96 -13.24
C LEU A 62 7.20 13.39 -12.85
N ARG A 63 6.23 14.25 -12.49
CA ARG A 63 6.50 15.58 -11.94
C ARG A 63 7.22 15.49 -10.59
N GLU A 64 6.73 14.65 -9.68
CA GLU A 64 7.38 14.40 -8.39
C GLU A 64 8.78 13.82 -8.57
N LEU A 65 8.96 12.89 -9.51
CA LEU A 65 10.28 12.34 -9.86
C LEU A 65 11.22 13.44 -10.36
N GLU A 66 10.73 14.34 -11.22
CA GLU A 66 11.53 15.41 -11.79
C GLU A 66 11.91 16.50 -10.76
N GLU A 67 10.98 16.88 -9.89
CA GLU A 67 11.26 17.78 -8.78
C GLU A 67 12.34 17.17 -7.86
N ARG A 68 12.19 15.89 -7.53
CA ARG A 68 13.18 15.18 -6.71
C ARG A 68 14.54 15.06 -7.41
N ARG A 69 14.56 14.80 -8.71
CA ARG A 69 15.77 14.74 -9.54
C ARG A 69 16.56 16.04 -9.48
N GLN A 70 15.89 17.18 -9.63
CA GLN A 70 16.52 18.50 -9.56
C GLN A 70 17.09 18.79 -8.17
N SER A 71 16.35 18.44 -7.11
CA SER A 71 16.85 18.55 -5.73
C SER A 71 18.12 17.72 -5.50
N ILE A 72 18.15 16.49 -6.02
CA ILE A 72 19.30 15.59 -5.90
C ILE A 72 20.50 16.11 -6.71
N LEU A 73 20.30 16.50 -7.97
CA LEU A 73 21.36 17.07 -8.81
C LEU A 73 22.01 18.26 -8.12
N LYS A 74 21.20 19.20 -7.62
CA LYS A 74 21.70 20.37 -6.90
C LYS A 74 22.48 19.98 -5.64
N SER A 75 21.95 19.06 -4.82
CA SER A 75 22.61 18.60 -3.59
C SER A 75 23.99 17.98 -3.85
N ILE A 76 24.14 17.26 -4.96
CA ILE A 76 25.41 16.62 -5.34
C ILE A 76 26.38 17.65 -5.95
N ASP A 77 25.86 18.58 -6.75
CA ASP A 77 26.64 19.67 -7.35
C ASP A 77 27.19 20.63 -6.29
N ASP A 78 26.38 20.98 -5.28
CA ASP A 78 26.78 21.80 -4.13
C ASP A 78 27.93 21.15 -3.32
N GLN A 79 28.09 19.81 -3.42
CA GLN A 79 29.22 19.06 -2.82
C GLN A 79 30.43 18.94 -3.74
N GLY A 80 30.35 19.42 -4.98
CA GLY A 80 31.39 19.28 -6.01
C GLY A 80 31.62 17.83 -6.46
N LYS A 81 30.63 16.95 -6.29
CA LYS A 81 30.73 15.51 -6.58
C LYS A 81 29.94 15.07 -7.81
N LEU A 82 29.32 16.00 -8.53
CA LEU A 82 28.49 15.69 -9.69
C LEU A 82 29.37 15.42 -10.93
N THR A 83 29.63 14.15 -11.21
CA THR A 83 30.33 13.72 -12.43
C THR A 83 29.37 13.66 -13.62
N ASP A 84 29.90 13.76 -14.85
CA ASP A 84 29.09 13.67 -16.08
C ASP A 84 28.32 12.34 -16.18
N ASP A 85 28.94 11.23 -15.76
CA ASP A 85 28.32 9.91 -15.78
C ASP A 85 27.19 9.81 -14.74
N LEU A 86 27.39 10.34 -13.53
CA LEU A 86 26.36 10.40 -12.49
C LEU A 86 25.21 11.31 -12.90
N ALA A 87 25.52 12.50 -13.45
CA ALA A 87 24.52 13.41 -13.97
C ALA A 87 23.69 12.74 -15.07
N ARG A 88 24.32 11.96 -15.96
CA ARG A 88 23.62 11.20 -17.00
C ARG A 88 22.69 10.15 -16.38
N ALA A 89 23.19 9.33 -15.46
CA ALA A 89 22.39 8.30 -14.79
C ALA A 89 21.16 8.89 -14.07
N ILE A 90 21.37 9.97 -13.31
CA ILE A 90 20.30 10.70 -12.63
C ILE A 90 19.32 11.30 -13.63
N ASN A 91 19.78 11.80 -14.79
CA ASN A 91 18.92 12.36 -15.83
C ASN A 91 18.17 11.32 -16.67
N THR A 92 18.59 10.06 -16.69
CA THR A 92 17.93 9.02 -17.49
C THR A 92 17.00 8.11 -16.68
N THR A 93 17.17 7.99 -15.36
CA THR A 93 16.33 7.09 -14.56
C THR A 93 14.85 7.52 -14.58
N LEU A 94 13.95 6.54 -14.64
CA LEU A 94 12.50 6.72 -14.52
C LEU A 94 11.94 6.16 -13.20
N SER A 95 12.82 5.66 -12.33
CA SER A 95 12.47 5.04 -11.06
C SER A 95 12.85 5.95 -9.90
N LYS A 96 11.88 6.28 -9.05
CA LYS A 96 12.14 7.01 -7.80
C LYS A 96 13.13 6.24 -6.90
N THR A 97 13.06 4.91 -6.89
CA THR A 97 13.98 4.07 -6.11
C THR A 97 15.41 4.16 -6.63
N GLU A 98 15.61 3.99 -7.93
CA GLU A 98 16.96 4.10 -8.54
C GLU A 98 17.53 5.51 -8.38
N LEU A 99 16.67 6.54 -8.47
CA LEU A 99 17.07 7.92 -8.20
C LEU A 99 17.56 8.11 -6.76
N GLU A 100 16.88 7.52 -5.76
CA GLU A 100 17.36 7.56 -4.37
C GLU A 100 18.62 6.74 -4.18
N ASP A 101 18.76 5.56 -4.82
CA ASP A 101 19.97 4.74 -4.77
C ASP A 101 21.20 5.52 -5.26
N LEU A 102 21.08 6.21 -6.40
CA LEU A 102 22.14 7.07 -6.94
C LEU A 102 22.49 8.23 -6.01
N TYR A 103 21.55 8.66 -5.17
CA TYR A 103 21.74 9.75 -4.21
C TYR A 103 22.32 9.29 -2.87
N LEU A 104 22.20 8.01 -2.50
CA LEU A 104 22.59 7.49 -1.18
C LEU A 104 24.00 7.92 -0.74
N PRO A 105 25.06 7.84 -1.58
CA PRO A 105 26.41 8.23 -1.18
C PRO A 105 26.58 9.72 -0.81
N TYR A 106 25.68 10.56 -1.30
CA TYR A 106 25.74 12.03 -1.19
C TYR A 106 24.72 12.59 -0.20
N LYS A 107 23.83 11.75 0.31
CA LYS A 107 22.83 12.14 1.30
C LYS A 107 23.52 12.49 2.60
N GLN A 108 23.15 13.62 3.21
CA GLN A 108 23.69 14.01 4.51
C GLN A 108 23.45 12.91 5.55
N LYS A 109 24.53 12.35 6.10
CA LYS A 109 24.48 11.23 7.03
C LYS A 109 24.42 11.75 8.47
N ARG A 110 23.67 11.03 9.31
CA ARG A 110 23.89 11.09 10.77
C ARG A 110 25.31 10.60 11.04
N ARG A 111 25.91 10.97 12.18
CA ARG A 111 27.24 10.50 12.59
C ARG A 111 27.23 8.97 12.79
N THR A 112 27.49 8.21 11.71
CA THR A 112 27.48 6.75 11.67
C THR A 112 28.77 6.17 12.23
N ARG A 113 28.80 4.85 12.49
CA ARG A 113 30.04 4.17 12.89
C ARG A 113 31.13 4.29 11.82
N GLY A 114 30.75 4.24 10.53
CA GLY A 114 31.68 4.49 9.42
C GLY A 114 32.22 5.91 9.43
N GLN A 115 31.36 6.92 9.60
CA GLN A 115 31.80 8.31 9.67
C GLN A 115 32.71 8.59 10.86
N ILE A 116 32.41 8.03 12.03
CA ILE A 116 33.28 8.12 13.22
C ILE A 116 34.64 7.48 12.94
N ALA A 117 34.68 6.34 12.25
CA ALA A 117 35.92 5.68 11.86
C ALA A 117 36.73 6.51 10.85
N ILE A 118 36.08 7.18 9.89
CA ILE A 118 36.74 8.12 8.96
C ILE A 118 37.32 9.31 9.72
N GLU A 119 36.55 9.93 10.63
CA GLU A 119 37.01 11.02 11.51
C GLU A 119 38.20 10.60 12.40
N ALA A 120 38.23 9.34 12.83
CA ALA A 120 39.33 8.76 13.59
C ALA A 120 40.57 8.42 12.73
N GLY A 121 40.49 8.57 11.40
CA GLY A 121 41.59 8.31 10.47
C GLY A 121 41.76 6.84 10.05
N LEU A 122 40.70 6.02 10.15
CA LEU A 122 40.74 4.59 9.80
C LEU A 122 40.48 4.30 8.31
N GLU A 123 40.21 5.32 7.49
CA GLU A 123 39.96 5.14 6.05
C GLU A 123 41.17 4.54 5.30
N PRO A 124 42.43 4.98 5.51
CA PRO A 124 43.58 4.36 4.88
C PRO A 124 43.78 2.87 5.27
N LEU A 125 43.44 2.49 6.51
CA LEU A 125 43.44 1.09 6.96
C LEU A 125 42.43 0.27 6.16
N ALA A 126 41.21 0.79 6.00
CA ALA A 126 40.16 0.13 5.23
C ALA A 126 40.55 -0.06 3.76
N GLU A 127 41.12 0.96 3.11
CA GLU A 127 41.61 0.87 1.74
C GLU A 127 42.71 -0.16 1.58
N THR A 128 43.74 -0.09 2.44
CA THR A 128 44.92 -0.95 2.32
C THR A 128 44.54 -2.41 2.51
N LEU A 129 43.72 -2.74 3.51
CA LEU A 129 43.26 -4.12 3.72
C LEU A 129 42.33 -4.61 2.61
N TRP A 130 41.60 -3.72 1.95
CA TRP A 130 40.73 -4.08 0.84
C TRP A 130 41.47 -4.30 -0.48
N GLN A 131 42.47 -3.47 -0.77
CA GLN A 131 43.21 -3.46 -2.04
C GLN A 131 44.44 -4.38 -2.01
N GLU A 132 45.10 -4.51 -0.86
CA GLU A 132 46.35 -5.24 -0.69
C GLU A 132 46.20 -6.40 0.31
N PRO A 133 45.62 -7.54 -0.13
CA PRO A 133 45.23 -8.61 0.78
C PRO A 133 46.41 -9.36 1.41
N SER A 134 47.64 -9.09 0.96
CA SER A 134 48.89 -9.62 1.54
C SER A 134 49.18 -9.12 2.96
N HIS A 135 48.58 -8.00 3.38
CA HIS A 135 48.76 -7.45 4.72
C HIS A 135 48.05 -8.29 5.78
N ILE A 136 48.72 -8.50 6.93
CA ILE A 136 48.10 -9.10 8.12
C ILE A 136 47.25 -8.03 8.80
N PRO A 137 45.91 -8.17 8.87
CA PRO A 137 45.02 -7.13 9.39
C PRO A 137 45.39 -6.63 10.77
N GLU A 138 45.69 -7.55 11.70
CA GLU A 138 46.01 -7.22 13.08
C GLU A 138 47.28 -6.37 13.20
N GLN A 139 48.33 -6.71 12.45
CA GLN A 139 49.59 -5.98 12.47
C GLN A 139 49.45 -4.58 11.85
N LEU A 140 48.72 -4.47 10.74
CA LEU A 140 48.51 -3.18 10.10
C LEU A 140 47.65 -2.26 10.99
N ALA A 141 46.64 -2.82 11.66
CA ALA A 141 45.74 -2.09 12.54
C ALA A 141 46.40 -1.56 13.82
N GLU A 142 47.52 -2.13 14.28
CA GLU A 142 48.29 -1.60 15.43
C GLU A 142 48.69 -0.13 15.23
N GLN A 143 48.98 0.28 13.99
CA GLN A 143 49.38 1.66 13.64
C GLN A 143 48.24 2.67 13.78
N TYR A 144 47.01 2.18 13.89
CA TYR A 144 45.79 2.99 13.92
C TYR A 144 45.11 2.99 15.29
N VAL A 145 45.72 2.35 16.31
CA VAL A 145 45.22 2.37 17.69
C VAL A 145 45.49 3.74 18.29
N ASP A 146 44.42 4.44 18.65
CA ASP A 146 44.46 5.80 19.18
C ASP A 146 43.25 6.00 20.11
N ALA A 147 43.47 5.84 21.42
CA ALA A 147 42.42 5.96 22.43
C ALA A 147 41.82 7.37 22.48
N GLU A 148 42.58 8.41 22.13
CA GLU A 148 42.08 9.79 22.11
C GLU A 148 41.09 10.02 20.97
N LYS A 149 41.26 9.31 19.85
CA LYS A 149 40.30 9.28 18.74
C LYS A 149 39.19 8.24 18.89
N GLY A 150 39.11 7.57 20.05
CA GLY A 150 38.09 6.55 20.33
C GLY A 150 38.38 5.17 19.76
N VAL A 151 39.62 4.90 19.32
CA VAL A 151 40.07 3.60 18.82
C VAL A 151 40.90 2.91 19.90
N ALA A 152 40.22 2.20 20.81
CA ALA A 152 40.82 1.69 22.04
C ALA A 152 41.83 0.54 21.83
N ASP A 153 41.65 -0.27 20.80
CA ASP A 153 42.48 -1.44 20.51
C ASP A 153 42.45 -1.80 19.00
N VAL A 154 43.26 -2.80 18.63
CA VAL A 154 43.36 -3.34 17.26
C VAL A 154 42.00 -3.79 16.73
N ARG A 155 41.16 -4.38 17.59
CA ARG A 155 39.83 -4.85 17.22
C ARG A 155 38.92 -3.67 16.86
N ALA A 156 38.94 -2.60 17.64
CA ALA A 156 38.19 -1.38 17.37
C ALA A 156 38.63 -0.74 16.04
N ALA A 157 39.93 -0.74 15.73
CA ALA A 157 40.45 -0.26 14.44
C ALA A 157 39.91 -1.09 13.26
N LEU A 158 39.98 -2.42 13.36
CA LEU A 158 39.48 -3.33 12.33
C LEU A 158 37.95 -3.30 12.17
N ASP A 159 37.20 -3.15 13.27
CA ASP A 159 35.74 -3.00 13.23
C ASP A 159 35.37 -1.64 12.61
N GLY A 160 36.07 -0.56 12.95
CA GLY A 160 35.91 0.75 12.33
C GLY A 160 36.15 0.72 10.82
N ALA A 161 37.28 0.16 10.40
CA ALA A 161 37.60 -0.05 8.98
C ALA A 161 36.54 -0.90 8.26
N ARG A 162 35.98 -1.93 8.92
CA ARG A 162 34.88 -2.74 8.39
C ARG A 162 33.62 -1.89 8.15
N TYR A 163 33.25 -1.03 9.10
CA TYR A 163 32.07 -0.16 8.94
C TYR A 163 32.21 0.82 7.77
N ILE A 164 33.41 1.34 7.52
CA ILE A 164 33.68 2.21 6.36
C ILE A 164 33.31 1.48 5.06
N LEU A 165 33.85 0.27 4.87
CA LEU A 165 33.59 -0.52 3.67
C LEU A 165 32.13 -1.00 3.58
N MET A 166 31.54 -1.43 4.70
CA MET A 166 30.14 -1.85 4.74
C MET A 166 29.20 -0.74 4.29
N GLU A 167 29.43 0.49 4.75
CA GLU A 167 28.61 1.64 4.36
C GLU A 167 28.83 2.01 2.89
N ARG A 168 30.08 2.01 2.43
CA ARG A 168 30.37 2.27 1.02
C ARG A 168 29.70 1.26 0.09
N PHE A 169 29.82 -0.03 0.38
CA PHE A 169 29.25 -1.08 -0.46
C PHE A 169 27.72 -1.08 -0.41
N ALA A 170 27.12 -0.83 0.76
CA ALA A 170 25.66 -0.77 0.90
C ALA A 170 25.01 0.45 0.22
N GLU A 171 25.79 1.40 -0.28
CA GLU A 171 25.33 2.60 -0.99
C GLU A 171 25.66 2.53 -2.50
N ASP A 172 26.22 1.42 -2.99
CA ASP A 172 26.43 1.21 -4.42
C ASP A 172 25.09 0.91 -5.12
N ALA A 173 24.63 1.85 -5.94
CA ALA A 173 23.35 1.76 -6.63
C ALA A 173 23.25 0.54 -7.56
N ALA A 174 24.34 0.19 -8.25
CA ALA A 174 24.34 -0.95 -9.17
C ALA A 174 24.33 -2.29 -8.41
N LEU A 175 24.95 -2.36 -7.22
CA LEU A 175 24.86 -3.50 -6.33
C LEU A 175 23.44 -3.65 -5.78
N LEU A 176 22.86 -2.58 -5.23
CA LEU A 176 21.50 -2.57 -4.70
C LEU A 176 20.50 -3.03 -5.78
N ALA A 177 20.62 -2.54 -7.00
CA ALA A 177 19.78 -2.97 -8.12
C ALA A 177 19.91 -4.48 -8.43
N LYS A 178 21.13 -5.02 -8.44
CA LYS A 178 21.35 -6.48 -8.66
C LYS A 178 20.71 -7.31 -7.56
N VAL A 179 20.95 -6.94 -6.30
CA VAL A 179 20.46 -7.69 -5.14
C VAL A 179 18.94 -7.57 -5.01
N ARG A 180 18.37 -6.38 -5.24
CA ARG A 180 16.92 -6.15 -5.29
C ARG A 180 16.24 -7.05 -6.32
N ASN A 181 16.80 -7.12 -7.53
CA ASN A 181 16.27 -7.99 -8.58
C ASN A 181 16.35 -9.47 -8.22
N TYR A 182 17.43 -9.89 -7.55
CA TYR A 182 17.55 -11.25 -7.03
C TYR A 182 16.48 -11.55 -5.97
N LEU A 183 16.36 -10.68 -4.96
CA LEU A 183 15.39 -10.84 -3.87
C LEU A 183 13.96 -10.87 -4.38
N TRP A 184 13.58 -9.96 -5.28
CA TRP A 184 12.23 -9.94 -5.86
C TRP A 184 11.86 -11.26 -6.54
N LYS A 185 12.82 -11.87 -7.24
CA LYS A 185 12.59 -13.11 -8.01
C LYS A 185 12.63 -14.36 -7.14
N ASN A 186 13.53 -14.40 -6.15
CA ASN A 186 13.88 -15.65 -5.45
C ASN A 186 13.54 -15.64 -3.97
N ALA A 187 13.37 -14.49 -3.31
CA ALA A 187 13.10 -14.46 -1.88
C ALA A 187 11.67 -14.90 -1.56
N HIS A 188 11.49 -15.46 -0.37
CA HIS A 188 10.18 -15.73 0.20
C HIS A 188 9.83 -14.68 1.26
N LEU A 189 8.58 -14.24 1.27
CA LEU A 189 7.97 -13.58 2.41
C LEU A 189 7.67 -14.65 3.47
N VAL A 190 8.21 -14.45 4.67
CA VAL A 190 8.00 -15.35 5.81
C VAL A 190 7.17 -14.63 6.85
N SER A 191 6.10 -15.29 7.32
CA SER A 191 5.25 -14.84 8.41
C SER A 191 5.29 -15.83 9.54
N ARG A 192 5.57 -15.35 10.76
CA ARG A 192 5.58 -16.15 11.98
C ARG A 192 4.78 -15.50 13.09
N VAL A 193 4.09 -16.29 13.90
CA VAL A 193 3.43 -15.78 15.11
C VAL A 193 4.46 -15.32 16.14
N VAL A 194 4.19 -14.21 16.81
CA VAL A 194 4.93 -13.79 17.99
C VAL A 194 4.58 -14.74 19.13
N GLU A 195 5.60 -15.34 19.74
CA GLU A 195 5.44 -16.25 20.89
C GLU A 195 4.52 -15.65 21.96
N GLY A 196 3.50 -16.42 22.36
CA GLY A 196 2.52 -16.02 23.37
C GLY A 196 1.32 -15.21 22.85
N LYS A 197 1.21 -15.00 21.52
CA LYS A 197 0.07 -14.31 20.89
C LYS A 197 -0.82 -15.22 20.04
N GLU A 198 -0.70 -16.53 20.19
CA GLU A 198 -1.42 -17.53 19.38
C GLU A 198 -2.94 -17.48 19.60
N GLU A 199 -3.38 -17.32 20.86
CA GLU A 199 -4.80 -17.23 21.20
C GLU A 199 -5.41 -15.89 20.77
N ALA A 200 -4.78 -14.77 21.14
CA ALA A 200 -5.21 -13.42 20.76
C ALA A 200 -5.19 -13.22 19.24
N GLY A 201 -4.27 -13.91 18.57
CA GLY A 201 -4.03 -13.86 17.14
C GLY A 201 -4.85 -14.83 16.30
N ALA A 202 -5.84 -15.54 16.86
CA ALA A 202 -6.53 -16.65 16.18
C ALA A 202 -7.09 -16.31 14.79
N LYS A 203 -7.42 -15.04 14.52
CA LYS A 203 -7.86 -14.56 13.19
C LYS A 203 -6.77 -14.55 12.11
N PHE A 204 -5.50 -14.66 12.50
CA PHE A 204 -4.32 -14.72 11.62
C PHE A 204 -3.69 -16.12 11.60
N ARG A 205 -4.40 -17.15 12.07
CA ARG A 205 -3.87 -18.52 12.22
C ARG A 205 -3.25 -19.08 10.94
N ASP A 206 -3.84 -18.78 9.79
CA ASP A 206 -3.34 -19.19 8.48
C ASP A 206 -1.93 -18.64 8.16
N TYR A 207 -1.47 -17.64 8.91
CA TYR A 207 -0.20 -16.94 8.72
C TYR A 207 0.80 -17.15 9.88
N PHE A 208 0.52 -18.07 10.81
CA PHE A 208 1.40 -18.31 11.97
C PHE A 208 2.74 -18.97 11.63
N ASP A 209 2.79 -19.73 10.54
CA ASP A 209 4.01 -20.26 9.94
C ASP A 209 3.80 -20.37 8.43
N HIS A 210 3.88 -19.24 7.74
CA HIS A 210 3.56 -19.14 6.32
C HIS A 210 4.74 -18.59 5.52
N HIS A 211 4.96 -19.20 4.35
CA HIS A 211 6.09 -18.92 3.47
C HIS A 211 5.60 -18.90 2.04
N GLU A 212 5.85 -17.81 1.32
CA GLU A 212 5.47 -17.72 -0.10
C GLU A 212 6.41 -16.82 -0.90
N ALA A 213 6.50 -17.05 -2.21
CA ALA A 213 7.35 -16.25 -3.10
C ALA A 213 6.97 -14.76 -3.08
N LEU A 214 7.96 -13.90 -2.85
CA LEU A 214 7.77 -12.46 -2.65
C LEU A 214 7.06 -11.76 -3.83
N SER A 215 7.46 -12.07 -5.06
CA SER A 215 6.85 -11.49 -6.26
C SER A 215 5.43 -11.99 -6.54
N GLY A 216 5.05 -13.13 -5.95
CA GLY A 216 3.77 -13.81 -6.18
C GLY A 216 2.72 -13.56 -5.10
N VAL A 217 3.02 -12.79 -4.06
CA VAL A 217 2.10 -12.60 -2.92
C VAL A 217 0.82 -11.89 -3.37
N PRO A 218 -0.37 -12.51 -3.20
CA PRO A 218 -1.64 -11.86 -3.51
C PRO A 218 -1.96 -10.71 -2.55
N SER A 219 -2.64 -9.67 -3.06
CA SER A 219 -2.99 -8.46 -2.28
C SER A 219 -3.64 -8.77 -0.93
N HIS A 220 -4.68 -9.60 -0.89
CA HIS A 220 -5.41 -9.91 0.34
C HIS A 220 -4.55 -10.62 1.41
N ARG A 221 -3.61 -11.49 1.00
CA ARG A 221 -2.68 -12.15 1.94
C ARG A 221 -1.63 -11.20 2.45
N ALA A 222 -1.04 -10.38 1.56
CA ALA A 222 -0.10 -9.33 1.95
C ALA A 222 -0.71 -8.39 3.00
N LEU A 223 -1.92 -7.87 2.75
CA LEU A 223 -2.62 -6.98 3.67
C LEU A 223 -2.99 -7.66 4.98
N ALA A 224 -3.39 -8.94 4.97
CA ALA A 224 -3.68 -9.70 6.18
C ALA A 224 -2.42 -9.90 7.05
N MET A 225 -1.30 -10.28 6.43
CA MET A 225 -0.01 -10.42 7.10
C MET A 225 0.49 -9.08 7.67
N LEU A 226 0.44 -8.00 6.88
CA LEU A 226 0.83 -6.66 7.32
C LEU A 226 -0.06 -6.16 8.47
N ARG A 227 -1.36 -6.45 8.43
CA ARG A 227 -2.27 -6.16 9.54
C ARG A 227 -1.88 -6.94 10.80
N GLY A 228 -1.60 -8.24 10.67
CA GLY A 228 -1.14 -9.05 11.81
C GLY A 228 0.17 -8.53 12.41
N ARG A 229 1.09 -8.04 11.59
CA ARG A 229 2.30 -7.34 12.04
C ARG A 229 1.99 -6.04 12.78
N ASN A 230 1.11 -5.20 12.24
CA ASN A 230 0.75 -3.92 12.86
C ASN A 230 0.00 -4.08 14.19
N GLU A 231 -0.82 -5.14 14.31
CA GLU A 231 -1.45 -5.54 15.57
C GLU A 231 -0.46 -6.27 16.51
N GLY A 232 0.79 -6.45 16.08
CA GLY A 232 1.87 -7.05 16.84
C GLY A 232 1.73 -8.57 17.05
N VAL A 233 0.87 -9.25 16.30
CA VAL A 233 0.64 -10.70 16.38
C VAL A 233 1.63 -11.48 15.51
N LEU A 234 1.99 -10.94 14.35
CA LEU A 234 2.90 -11.57 13.40
C LEU A 234 4.24 -10.83 13.32
N GLN A 235 5.29 -11.57 13.00
CA GLN A 235 6.57 -11.06 12.52
C GLN A 235 6.70 -11.40 11.05
N LEU A 236 7.07 -10.42 10.24
CA LEU A 236 7.35 -10.60 8.82
C LEU A 236 8.82 -10.37 8.57
N SER A 237 9.43 -11.24 7.77
CA SER A 237 10.80 -11.11 7.29
C SER A 237 10.90 -11.60 5.85
N LEU A 238 12.02 -11.29 5.19
CA LEU A 238 12.38 -11.92 3.92
C LEU A 238 13.38 -13.04 4.14
N ASN A 239 13.10 -14.20 3.57
CA ASN A 239 14.09 -15.25 3.40
C ASN A 239 14.71 -15.15 2.00
N ALA A 240 15.96 -14.70 1.93
CA ALA A 240 16.70 -14.52 0.69
C ALA A 240 17.16 -15.84 0.03
N ASP A 241 17.18 -16.94 0.80
CA ASP A 241 17.66 -18.25 0.34
C ASP A 241 16.64 -19.35 0.71
N PRO A 242 15.42 -19.33 0.16
CA PRO A 242 14.34 -20.23 0.57
C PRO A 242 14.56 -21.70 0.21
N GLN A 243 15.61 -22.00 -0.56
CA GLN A 243 16.05 -23.37 -0.84
C GLN A 243 16.72 -24.07 0.37
N PHE A 244 17.02 -23.33 1.44
CA PHE A 244 17.56 -23.88 2.68
C PHE A 244 16.53 -23.73 3.81
N ASP A 245 16.37 -24.79 4.61
CA ASP A 245 15.48 -24.78 5.77
C ASP A 245 15.97 -23.82 6.87
N GLU A 246 17.30 -23.71 7.01
CA GLU A 246 17.97 -22.77 7.90
C GLU A 246 18.81 -21.79 7.08
N ALA A 247 19.01 -20.59 7.63
CA ALA A 247 19.82 -19.57 6.97
C ALA A 247 21.24 -20.13 6.72
N PRO A 248 21.69 -20.19 5.46
CA PRO A 248 22.98 -20.78 5.15
C PRO A 248 24.11 -19.97 5.78
N ARG A 249 25.25 -20.63 6.00
CA ARG A 249 26.47 -19.95 6.46
C ARG A 249 26.89 -18.84 5.49
N GLU A 250 26.69 -19.07 4.20
CA GLU A 250 26.94 -18.12 3.12
C GLU A 250 25.68 -17.99 2.27
N SER A 251 25.03 -16.83 2.35
CA SER A 251 23.86 -16.51 1.53
C SER A 251 24.28 -16.22 0.09
N HIS A 252 23.40 -16.48 -0.88
CA HIS A 252 23.64 -16.05 -2.26
C HIS A 252 23.78 -14.52 -2.38
N GLY A 253 23.15 -13.76 -1.47
CA GLY A 253 23.36 -12.31 -1.37
C GLY A 253 24.82 -11.93 -1.11
N GLU A 254 25.54 -12.73 -0.30
CA GLU A 254 26.98 -12.53 -0.07
C GLU A 254 27.79 -12.80 -1.35
N THR A 255 27.40 -13.80 -2.14
CA THR A 255 28.01 -14.10 -3.45
C THR A 255 27.84 -12.94 -4.43
N LEU A 256 26.63 -12.38 -4.54
CA LEU A 256 26.35 -11.25 -5.42
C LEU A 256 27.19 -10.00 -5.07
N ILE A 257 27.37 -9.74 -3.77
CA ILE A 257 28.22 -8.65 -3.31
C ILE A 257 29.69 -8.92 -3.66
N ALA A 258 30.20 -10.12 -3.38
CA ALA A 258 31.58 -10.48 -3.70
C ALA A 258 31.88 -10.38 -5.20
N GLU A 259 30.97 -10.87 -6.05
CA GLU A 259 31.10 -10.78 -7.51
C GLU A 259 31.04 -9.34 -8.01
N HIS A 260 30.11 -8.53 -7.50
CA HIS A 260 30.01 -7.13 -7.86
C HIS A 260 31.30 -6.36 -7.54
N LEU A 261 31.88 -6.63 -6.36
CA LEU A 261 33.12 -6.01 -5.91
C LEU A 261 34.38 -6.62 -6.56
N ASN A 262 34.23 -7.60 -7.45
CA ASN A 262 35.33 -8.37 -8.05
C ASN A 262 36.28 -8.97 -7.00
N LEU A 263 35.73 -9.39 -5.85
CA LEU A 263 36.50 -9.93 -4.74
C LEU A 263 37.10 -11.28 -5.12
N ARG A 264 38.44 -11.34 -5.13
CA ARG A 264 39.20 -12.59 -5.29
C ARG A 264 39.81 -12.97 -3.95
N LEU A 265 39.52 -14.18 -3.50
CA LEU A 265 40.10 -14.78 -2.30
C LEU A 265 41.10 -15.86 -2.73
N ASN A 266 42.36 -15.71 -2.33
CA ASN A 266 43.47 -16.60 -2.66
C ASN A 266 44.23 -17.07 -1.41
N ASN A 267 43.55 -17.08 -0.26
CA ASN A 267 44.10 -17.37 1.07
C ASN A 267 45.19 -16.38 1.51
N ALA A 268 45.10 -15.13 1.04
CA ALA A 268 45.97 -14.07 1.53
C ALA A 268 45.58 -13.67 2.96
N PRO A 269 46.51 -13.11 3.77
CA PRO A 269 46.26 -12.82 5.18
C PRO A 269 45.00 -12.02 5.49
N ALA A 270 44.62 -11.05 4.64
CA ALA A 270 43.41 -10.24 4.86
C ALA A 270 42.11 -10.89 4.36
N ASP A 271 42.14 -12.03 3.69
CA ASP A 271 40.97 -12.61 3.02
C ASP A 271 39.85 -12.99 4.01
N SER A 272 40.20 -13.44 5.21
CA SER A 272 39.22 -13.73 6.27
C SER A 272 38.48 -12.46 6.70
N TRP A 273 39.19 -11.35 6.85
CA TRP A 273 38.63 -10.05 7.17
C TRP A 273 37.77 -9.50 6.01
N ARG A 274 38.24 -9.59 4.77
CA ARG A 274 37.49 -9.16 3.57
C ARG A 274 36.20 -9.96 3.39
N LYS A 275 36.24 -11.27 3.63
CA LYS A 275 35.04 -12.13 3.64
C LYS A 275 34.06 -11.71 4.74
N ALA A 276 34.56 -11.37 5.94
CA ALA A 276 33.73 -10.85 7.01
C ALA A 276 33.09 -9.49 6.66
N VAL A 277 33.81 -8.59 5.98
CA VAL A 277 33.25 -7.32 5.45
C VAL A 277 32.06 -7.58 4.54
N VAL A 278 32.18 -8.50 3.57
CA VAL A 278 31.07 -8.86 2.66
C VAL A 278 29.88 -9.43 3.43
N SER A 279 30.13 -10.39 4.32
CA SER A 279 29.07 -11.02 5.11
C SER A 279 28.30 -10.01 5.97
N TRP A 280 29.01 -9.06 6.58
CA TRP A 280 28.40 -8.00 7.38
C TRP A 280 27.67 -6.97 6.52
N THR A 281 28.22 -6.62 5.36
CA THR A 281 27.56 -5.74 4.38
C THR A 281 26.20 -6.31 3.99
N TRP A 282 26.15 -7.62 3.70
CA TRP A 282 24.91 -8.33 3.42
C TRP A 282 23.95 -8.27 4.62
N ARG A 283 24.35 -8.86 5.76
CA ARG A 283 23.43 -9.18 6.87
C ARG A 283 22.97 -7.95 7.66
N ILE A 284 23.81 -6.91 7.75
CA ILE A 284 23.56 -5.75 8.63
C ILE A 284 23.10 -4.52 7.85
N LYS A 285 23.42 -4.43 6.56
CA LYS A 285 23.09 -3.25 5.74
C LYS A 285 22.16 -3.60 4.59
N VAL A 286 22.66 -4.32 3.57
CA VAL A 286 21.95 -4.53 2.30
C VAL A 286 20.63 -5.30 2.50
N MET A 287 20.65 -6.41 3.25
CA MET A 287 19.45 -7.22 3.48
C MET A 287 18.37 -6.44 4.23
N LEU A 288 18.71 -5.73 5.31
CA LEU A 288 17.74 -4.95 6.10
C LEU A 288 17.16 -3.77 5.30
N HIS A 289 18.01 -3.10 4.51
CA HIS A 289 17.59 -2.02 3.64
C HIS A 289 16.60 -2.51 2.58
N LEU A 290 16.96 -3.57 1.84
CA LEU A 290 16.12 -4.12 0.77
C LEU A 290 14.89 -4.84 1.30
N GLU A 291 14.94 -5.43 2.50
CA GLU A 291 13.74 -5.96 3.15
C GLU A 291 12.71 -4.87 3.39
N THR A 292 13.12 -3.72 3.94
CA THR A 292 12.22 -2.59 4.17
C THR A 292 11.63 -2.08 2.87
N GLU A 293 12.46 -1.91 1.84
CA GLU A 293 12.05 -1.39 0.55
C GLU A 293 11.07 -2.34 -0.18
N LEU A 294 11.40 -3.63 -0.24
CA LEU A 294 10.58 -4.63 -0.94
C LEU A 294 9.27 -4.89 -0.20
N MET A 295 9.27 -4.88 1.14
CA MET A 295 8.04 -4.92 1.92
C MET A 295 7.15 -3.70 1.64
N GLY A 296 7.75 -2.52 1.48
CA GLY A 296 7.04 -1.31 1.04
C GLY A 296 6.41 -1.51 -0.35
N THR A 297 7.16 -2.06 -1.29
CA THR A 297 6.70 -2.35 -2.65
C THR A 297 5.52 -3.34 -2.67
N VAL A 298 5.61 -4.41 -1.87
CA VAL A 298 4.51 -5.39 -1.72
C VAL A 298 3.27 -4.74 -1.13
N ARG A 299 3.45 -3.88 -0.11
CA ARG A 299 2.34 -3.13 0.49
C ARG A 299 1.65 -2.23 -0.53
N GLU A 300 2.41 -1.39 -1.23
CA GLU A 300 1.87 -0.46 -2.23
C GLU A 300 1.09 -1.20 -3.32
N ARG A 301 1.67 -2.26 -3.89
CA ARG A 301 0.99 -3.11 -4.88
C ARG A 301 -0.30 -3.72 -4.31
N ALA A 302 -0.28 -4.18 -3.07
CA ALA A 302 -1.44 -4.81 -2.44
C ALA A 302 -2.55 -3.78 -2.15
N GLU A 303 -2.19 -2.58 -1.68
CA GLU A 303 -3.11 -1.48 -1.43
C GLU A 303 -3.75 -0.99 -2.74
N ASP A 304 -2.97 -0.80 -3.81
CA ASP A 304 -3.48 -0.41 -5.12
C ASP A 304 -4.50 -1.42 -5.67
N GLU A 305 -4.21 -2.71 -5.58
CA GLU A 305 -5.15 -3.75 -6.02
C GLU A 305 -6.45 -3.73 -5.20
N ALA A 306 -6.35 -3.59 -3.87
CA ALA A 306 -7.51 -3.52 -2.99
C ALA A 306 -8.35 -2.27 -3.26
N ILE A 307 -7.72 -1.11 -3.42
CA ILE A 307 -8.36 0.16 -3.77
C ILE A 307 -9.08 0.03 -5.13
N ASN A 308 -8.46 -0.61 -6.12
CA ASN A 308 -9.10 -0.83 -7.43
C ASN A 308 -10.33 -1.76 -7.34
N VAL A 309 -10.33 -2.75 -6.44
CA VAL A 309 -11.54 -3.54 -6.15
C VAL A 309 -12.61 -2.67 -5.48
N PHE A 310 -12.25 -1.87 -4.49
CA PHE A 310 -13.20 -0.97 -3.83
C PHE A 310 -13.78 0.09 -4.78
N ALA A 311 -12.95 0.65 -5.65
CA ALA A 311 -13.37 1.63 -6.66
C ALA A 311 -14.38 1.01 -7.64
N ARG A 312 -14.14 -0.22 -8.13
CA ARG A 312 -15.10 -0.94 -8.99
C ARG A 312 -16.41 -1.23 -8.26
N ASN A 313 -16.33 -1.74 -7.03
CA ASN A 313 -17.53 -2.01 -6.23
C ASN A 313 -18.35 -0.74 -5.97
N LEU A 314 -17.69 0.39 -5.68
CA LEU A 314 -18.35 1.67 -5.49
C LEU A 314 -18.97 2.19 -6.80
N HIS A 315 -18.25 2.07 -7.92
CA HIS A 315 -18.77 2.42 -9.24
C HIS A 315 -20.05 1.63 -9.55
N ASP A 316 -20.06 0.32 -9.34
CA ASP A 316 -21.22 -0.53 -9.60
C ASP A 316 -22.42 -0.18 -8.70
N LEU A 317 -22.14 0.21 -7.45
CA LEU A 317 -23.18 0.71 -6.53
C LEU A 317 -23.77 2.06 -6.99
N LEU A 318 -22.94 2.97 -7.47
CA LEU A 318 -23.37 4.30 -7.96
C LEU A 318 -24.11 4.21 -9.30
N MET A 319 -23.76 3.23 -10.13
CA MET A 319 -24.34 3.01 -11.45
C MET A 319 -25.51 2.01 -11.43
N ALA A 320 -25.91 1.53 -10.26
CA ALA A 320 -27.07 0.67 -10.11
C ALA A 320 -28.33 1.37 -10.65
N ALA A 321 -29.18 0.62 -11.35
CA ALA A 321 -30.39 1.18 -11.93
C ALA A 321 -31.32 1.72 -10.83
N PRO A 322 -31.71 3.01 -10.86
CA PRO A 322 -32.65 3.56 -9.90
C PRO A 322 -34.03 2.92 -10.09
N ALA A 323 -34.69 2.51 -9.00
CA ALA A 323 -36.04 1.94 -9.08
C ALA A 323 -37.10 3.01 -9.37
N GLY A 324 -36.73 4.30 -9.26
CA GLY A 324 -37.52 5.43 -9.67
C GLY A 324 -38.47 5.95 -8.58
N MET A 325 -39.38 6.83 -8.99
CA MET A 325 -40.29 7.56 -8.11
C MET A 325 -41.44 6.68 -7.61
N ARG A 326 -41.12 5.68 -6.79
CA ARG A 326 -42.07 4.69 -6.23
C ARG A 326 -42.02 4.73 -4.71
N ALA A 327 -43.19 4.65 -4.06
CA ALA A 327 -43.25 4.62 -2.60
C ALA A 327 -42.50 3.40 -2.06
N THR A 328 -41.53 3.63 -1.18
CA THR A 328 -40.53 2.62 -0.78
C THR A 328 -40.45 2.51 0.73
N MET A 329 -40.46 1.28 1.25
CA MET A 329 -40.14 1.00 2.64
C MET A 329 -38.71 0.49 2.76
N GLY A 330 -37.89 1.13 3.58
CA GLY A 330 -36.59 0.65 4.00
C GLY A 330 -36.69 -0.19 5.27
N LEU A 331 -36.15 -1.40 5.22
CA LEU A 331 -35.94 -2.28 6.36
C LEU A 331 -34.44 -2.38 6.61
N ASP A 332 -33.98 -1.84 7.73
CA ASP A 332 -32.62 -1.98 8.22
C ASP A 332 -32.56 -3.14 9.23
N PRO A 333 -32.05 -4.32 8.84
CA PRO A 333 -32.09 -5.52 9.66
C PRO A 333 -31.39 -5.37 11.02
N GLY A 334 -31.82 -6.17 11.98
CA GLY A 334 -31.18 -6.26 13.28
C GLY A 334 -31.82 -7.34 14.14
N LEU A 335 -31.01 -7.97 14.99
CA LEU A 335 -31.47 -8.99 15.93
C LEU A 335 -31.99 -8.34 17.22
N ARG A 336 -31.09 -8.16 18.20
CA ARG A 336 -31.43 -7.65 19.54
C ARG A 336 -32.03 -6.24 19.51
N THR A 337 -31.57 -5.38 18.61
CA THR A 337 -32.03 -3.99 18.47
C THR A 337 -33.27 -3.85 17.58
N GLY A 338 -33.83 -4.95 17.09
CA GLY A 338 -34.93 -4.95 16.14
C GLY A 338 -34.54 -4.51 14.72
N VAL A 339 -35.51 -4.60 13.83
CA VAL A 339 -35.46 -4.12 12.44
C VAL A 339 -36.05 -2.71 12.43
N LYS A 340 -35.27 -1.75 11.91
CA LYS A 340 -35.70 -0.36 11.82
C LYS A 340 -36.42 -0.18 10.49
N VAL A 341 -37.56 0.50 10.53
CA VAL A 341 -38.49 0.67 9.42
C VAL A 341 -38.58 2.14 9.10
N ALA A 342 -38.44 2.49 7.83
CA ALA A 342 -38.75 3.82 7.32
C ALA A 342 -39.57 3.70 6.05
N VAL A 343 -40.60 4.52 5.88
CA VAL A 343 -41.37 4.62 4.65
C VAL A 343 -41.13 5.99 4.04
N VAL A 344 -40.72 6.00 2.78
CA VAL A 344 -40.59 7.19 1.96
C VAL A 344 -41.62 7.18 0.83
N ASP A 345 -42.20 8.34 0.52
CA ASP A 345 -43.07 8.48 -0.64
C ASP A 345 -42.26 8.52 -1.96
N ALA A 346 -42.95 8.66 -3.09
CA ALA A 346 -42.34 8.72 -4.43
C ALA A 346 -41.32 9.87 -4.63
N THR A 347 -41.30 10.87 -3.73
CA THR A 347 -40.34 11.99 -3.76
C THR A 347 -39.14 11.78 -2.84
N GLY A 348 -39.14 10.68 -2.06
CA GLY A 348 -38.12 10.42 -1.04
C GLY A 348 -38.38 11.10 0.30
N LYS A 349 -39.57 11.71 0.49
CA LYS A 349 -39.98 12.30 1.77
C LYS A 349 -40.34 11.18 2.75
N VAL A 350 -39.80 11.24 3.97
CA VAL A 350 -40.15 10.31 5.05
C VAL A 350 -41.57 10.57 5.51
N VAL A 351 -42.41 9.53 5.47
CA VAL A 351 -43.84 9.61 5.83
C VAL A 351 -44.21 8.74 7.04
N ALA A 352 -43.36 7.76 7.39
CA ALA A 352 -43.49 6.98 8.62
C ALA A 352 -42.16 6.32 9.00
N THR A 353 -41.98 6.06 10.29
CA THR A 353 -40.89 5.23 10.82
C THR A 353 -41.39 4.36 11.96
N ASP A 354 -40.75 3.22 12.18
CA ASP A 354 -41.05 2.31 13.29
C ASP A 354 -39.83 1.44 13.62
N THR A 355 -39.83 0.78 14.78
CA THR A 355 -38.86 -0.26 15.13
C THR A 355 -39.61 -1.52 15.52
N VAL A 356 -39.43 -2.58 14.72
CA VAL A 356 -40.14 -3.85 14.89
C VAL A 356 -39.19 -4.97 15.31
N TYR A 357 -39.70 -5.99 15.99
CA TYR A 357 -38.88 -7.05 16.60
C TYR A 357 -39.26 -8.46 16.06
N PRO A 358 -39.09 -8.72 14.75
CA PRO A 358 -39.53 -9.98 14.15
C PRO A 358 -38.73 -11.19 14.62
N HIS A 359 -37.49 -10.98 15.10
CA HIS A 359 -36.52 -12.04 15.42
C HIS A 359 -36.40 -12.37 16.91
N THR A 360 -37.21 -11.73 17.77
CA THR A 360 -37.17 -11.91 19.24
C THR A 360 -38.52 -12.36 19.80
N GLY A 361 -39.26 -13.17 19.05
CA GLY A 361 -40.56 -13.72 19.47
C GLY A 361 -41.77 -12.79 19.29
N GLN A 362 -41.60 -11.61 18.70
CA GLN A 362 -42.71 -10.67 18.40
C GLN A 362 -43.10 -10.67 16.91
N THR A 363 -42.88 -11.79 16.22
CA THR A 363 -43.04 -11.91 14.75
C THR A 363 -44.42 -11.51 14.25
N ALA A 364 -45.50 -11.97 14.88
CA ALA A 364 -46.87 -11.65 14.46
C ALA A 364 -47.19 -10.14 14.62
N LYS A 365 -46.73 -9.53 15.72
CA LYS A 365 -46.90 -8.10 15.97
C LYS A 365 -46.12 -7.26 14.95
N ALA A 366 -44.87 -7.66 14.66
CA ALA A 366 -44.05 -7.03 13.64
C ALA A 366 -44.69 -7.14 12.25
N ALA A 367 -45.26 -8.30 11.91
CA ALA A 367 -45.91 -8.53 10.62
C ALA A 367 -47.13 -7.62 10.42
N ALA A 368 -47.99 -7.51 11.44
CA ALA A 368 -49.16 -6.63 11.38
C ALA A 368 -48.76 -5.15 11.24
N ALA A 369 -47.72 -4.70 11.96
CA ALA A 369 -47.24 -3.32 11.88
C ALA A 369 -46.67 -2.98 10.49
N VAL A 370 -45.80 -3.84 9.96
CA VAL A 370 -45.21 -3.65 8.62
C VAL A 370 -46.28 -3.72 7.54
N ALA A 371 -47.23 -4.66 7.61
CA ALA A 371 -48.34 -4.75 6.66
C ALA A 371 -49.22 -3.48 6.68
N ALA A 372 -49.55 -2.98 7.87
CA ALA A 372 -50.34 -1.75 8.02
C ALA A 372 -49.64 -0.54 7.38
N LEU A 373 -48.32 -0.39 7.57
CA LEU A 373 -47.53 0.66 6.94
C LEU A 373 -47.50 0.51 5.42
N CYS A 374 -47.30 -0.70 4.90
CA CYS A 374 -47.32 -0.97 3.46
C CYS A 374 -48.66 -0.56 2.82
N ILE A 375 -49.78 -0.95 3.43
CA ILE A 375 -51.13 -0.68 2.91
C ILE A 375 -51.45 0.83 3.00
N LYS A 376 -51.21 1.45 4.16
CA LYS A 376 -51.52 2.86 4.42
C LYS A 376 -50.80 3.80 3.45
N HIS A 377 -49.52 3.52 3.18
CA HIS A 377 -48.67 4.37 2.35
C HIS A 377 -48.55 3.89 0.90
N LYS A 378 -49.32 2.87 0.51
CA LYS A 378 -49.32 2.27 -0.83
C LYS A 378 -47.89 1.93 -1.29
N VAL A 379 -47.13 1.30 -0.39
CA VAL A 379 -45.74 0.94 -0.66
C VAL A 379 -45.68 -0.02 -1.84
N GLU A 380 -44.84 0.30 -2.81
CA GLU A 380 -44.63 -0.48 -4.03
C GLU A 380 -43.34 -1.29 -3.96
N LEU A 381 -42.35 -0.82 -3.19
CA LEU A 381 -41.03 -1.41 -3.06
C LEU A 381 -40.63 -1.56 -1.59
N VAL A 382 -39.93 -2.65 -1.26
CA VAL A 382 -39.32 -2.85 0.05
C VAL A 382 -37.83 -3.09 -0.10
N ALA A 383 -37.03 -2.09 0.27
CA ALA A 383 -35.59 -2.15 0.31
C ALA A 383 -35.12 -2.82 1.61
N ILE A 384 -34.40 -3.93 1.53
CA ILE A 384 -33.87 -4.64 2.69
C ILE A 384 -32.35 -4.53 2.69
N GLY A 385 -31.77 -3.96 3.76
CA GLY A 385 -30.32 -3.89 3.94
C GLY A 385 -29.67 -5.28 3.96
N ASN A 386 -28.45 -5.40 3.42
CA ASN A 386 -27.76 -6.68 3.29
C ASN A 386 -26.84 -7.06 4.47
N GLY A 387 -26.95 -6.40 5.62
CA GLY A 387 -26.14 -6.71 6.80
C GLY A 387 -26.67 -7.82 7.69
N THR A 388 -26.46 -7.63 8.99
CA THR A 388 -26.73 -8.65 10.00
C THR A 388 -28.23 -8.92 10.10
N ALA A 389 -28.60 -10.20 9.98
CA ALA A 389 -30.00 -10.67 9.96
C ALA A 389 -30.82 -10.28 8.71
N SER A 390 -30.15 -9.94 7.61
CA SER A 390 -30.80 -9.65 6.33
C SER A 390 -31.60 -10.82 5.77
N ARG A 391 -31.05 -12.04 5.79
CA ARG A 391 -31.74 -13.27 5.35
C ARG A 391 -32.98 -13.57 6.18
N GLU A 392 -32.90 -13.38 7.49
CA GLU A 392 -34.01 -13.57 8.42
C GLU A 392 -35.12 -12.53 8.17
N THR A 393 -34.73 -11.29 7.90
CA THR A 393 -35.65 -10.18 7.60
C THR A 393 -36.33 -10.35 6.24
N GLU A 394 -35.59 -10.85 5.24
CA GLU A 394 -36.12 -11.21 3.93
C GLU A 394 -37.17 -12.33 4.03
N ARG A 395 -36.86 -13.40 4.78
CA ARG A 395 -37.82 -14.48 5.03
C ARG A 395 -39.06 -13.97 5.77
N PHE A 396 -38.87 -13.15 6.82
CA PHE A 396 -39.97 -12.53 7.54
C PHE A 396 -40.89 -11.72 6.61
N PHE A 397 -40.34 -10.96 5.67
CA PHE A 397 -41.14 -10.18 4.74
C PHE A 397 -41.93 -11.09 3.77
N LEU A 398 -41.33 -12.18 3.28
CA LEU A 398 -42.03 -13.15 2.44
C LEU A 398 -43.20 -13.84 3.18
N ASP A 399 -42.97 -14.25 4.44
CA ASP A 399 -44.01 -14.85 5.27
C ASP A 399 -45.14 -13.86 5.57
N LEU A 400 -44.81 -12.58 5.77
CA LEU A 400 -45.77 -11.49 5.91
C LEU A 400 -46.64 -11.36 4.67
N GLN A 401 -46.07 -11.41 3.45
CA GLN A 401 -46.86 -11.30 2.21
C GLN A 401 -47.87 -12.45 2.06
N GLN A 402 -47.55 -13.65 2.54
CA GLN A 402 -48.50 -14.77 2.54
C GLN A 402 -49.67 -14.53 3.51
N GLN A 403 -49.39 -13.91 4.66
CA GLN A 403 -50.41 -13.61 5.68
C GLN A 403 -51.28 -12.41 5.30
N PHE A 404 -50.72 -11.43 4.58
CA PHE A 404 -51.37 -10.20 4.18
C PHE A 404 -51.30 -10.02 2.64
N PRO A 405 -52.17 -10.70 1.87
CA PRO A 405 -52.13 -10.67 0.40
C PRO A 405 -52.31 -9.28 -0.24
N GLN A 406 -52.79 -8.29 0.52
CA GLN A 406 -52.89 -6.90 0.07
C GLN A 406 -51.52 -6.22 -0.04
N VAL A 407 -50.47 -6.76 0.59
CA VAL A 407 -49.10 -6.28 0.51
C VAL A 407 -48.43 -6.81 -0.76
N THR A 408 -48.59 -6.05 -1.84
CA THR A 408 -48.08 -6.40 -3.18
C THR A 408 -46.69 -5.82 -3.48
N ALA A 409 -46.08 -5.14 -2.51
CA ALA A 409 -44.78 -4.51 -2.67
C ALA A 409 -43.69 -5.53 -3.06
N GLN A 410 -42.80 -5.14 -3.97
CA GLN A 410 -41.69 -5.98 -4.41
C GLN A 410 -40.48 -5.75 -3.51
N LYS A 411 -39.92 -6.82 -2.94
CA LYS A 411 -38.69 -6.73 -2.16
C LYS A 411 -37.46 -6.60 -3.07
N VAL A 412 -36.47 -5.83 -2.63
CA VAL A 412 -35.15 -5.72 -3.25
C VAL A 412 -34.11 -5.68 -2.13
N ILE A 413 -33.05 -6.47 -2.28
CA ILE A 413 -31.90 -6.41 -1.38
C ILE A 413 -31.02 -5.25 -1.82
N VAL A 414 -30.68 -4.36 -0.88
CA VAL A 414 -29.79 -3.22 -1.12
C VAL A 414 -28.56 -3.33 -0.23
N SER A 415 -27.42 -2.84 -0.73
CA SER A 415 -26.23 -2.66 0.11
C SER A 415 -26.61 -1.79 1.31
N GLU A 416 -26.09 -2.06 2.50
CA GLU A 416 -26.20 -1.14 3.63
C GLU A 416 -24.94 -0.26 3.82
N ALA A 417 -23.94 -0.43 2.95
CA ALA A 417 -22.69 0.30 3.02
C ALA A 417 -22.93 1.81 3.14
N GLY A 418 -22.31 2.43 4.14
CA GLY A 418 -22.45 3.86 4.42
C GLY A 418 -23.72 4.30 5.15
N ALA A 419 -24.74 3.44 5.34
CA ALA A 419 -25.98 3.84 6.01
C ALA A 419 -25.77 4.23 7.48
N SER A 420 -24.91 3.51 8.20
CA SER A 420 -24.53 3.83 9.59
C SER A 420 -23.63 5.06 9.69
N VAL A 421 -22.78 5.31 8.69
CA VAL A 421 -21.95 6.52 8.62
C VAL A 421 -22.84 7.73 8.35
N TYR A 422 -23.78 7.61 7.40
CA TYR A 422 -24.78 8.64 7.12
C TYR A 422 -25.62 8.93 8.35
N SER A 423 -26.16 7.91 9.04
CA SER A 423 -27.08 8.13 10.15
C SER A 423 -26.46 8.93 11.32
N ALA A 424 -25.17 8.76 11.55
CA ALA A 424 -24.39 9.49 12.55
C ALA A 424 -23.80 10.82 12.04
N SER A 425 -24.00 11.16 10.76
CA SER A 425 -23.46 12.38 10.17
C SER A 425 -24.24 13.63 10.59
N GLU A 426 -23.56 14.78 10.57
CA GLU A 426 -24.18 16.09 10.77
C GLU A 426 -25.27 16.35 9.72
N LEU A 427 -25.04 15.96 8.46
CA LEU A 427 -26.04 16.10 7.39
C LEU A 427 -27.34 15.37 7.75
N ALA A 428 -27.28 14.12 8.20
CA ALA A 428 -28.48 13.37 8.58
C ALA A 428 -29.15 13.96 9.84
N ALA A 429 -28.37 14.53 10.77
CA ALA A 429 -28.93 15.24 11.91
C ALA A 429 -29.66 16.52 11.49
N LEU A 430 -29.19 17.22 10.45
CA LEU A 430 -29.86 18.39 9.87
C LEU A 430 -31.11 18.00 9.07
N GLU A 431 -31.06 16.90 8.30
CA GLU A 431 -32.21 16.40 7.56
C GLU A 431 -33.31 15.86 8.49
N PHE A 432 -32.91 15.23 9.60
CA PHE A 432 -33.80 14.52 10.51
C PHE A 432 -33.48 14.76 11.99
N PRO A 433 -33.68 15.99 12.50
CA PRO A 433 -33.33 16.34 13.89
C PRO A 433 -34.07 15.50 14.92
N ASP A 434 -35.35 15.21 14.64
CA ASP A 434 -36.26 14.54 15.58
C ASP A 434 -36.26 13.00 15.45
N LEU A 435 -35.51 12.44 14.50
CA LEU A 435 -35.36 10.99 14.36
C LEU A 435 -34.13 10.49 15.10
N ASP A 436 -34.31 9.38 15.81
CA ASP A 436 -33.21 8.62 16.40
C ASP A 436 -32.20 8.16 15.33
N VAL A 437 -30.92 8.13 15.71
CA VAL A 437 -29.81 7.74 14.82
C VAL A 437 -30.04 6.38 14.17
N SER A 438 -30.63 5.41 14.89
CA SER A 438 -30.89 4.07 14.33
C SER A 438 -31.93 4.06 13.20
N LEU A 439 -32.89 5.00 13.19
CA LEU A 439 -33.95 5.08 12.18
C LEU A 439 -33.48 5.79 10.89
N ARG A 440 -32.51 6.70 11.00
CA ARG A 440 -31.93 7.40 9.83
C ARG A 440 -31.26 6.43 8.85
N GLY A 441 -30.72 5.31 9.36
CA GLY A 441 -30.18 4.24 8.52
C GLY A 441 -31.23 3.60 7.61
N ALA A 442 -32.43 3.32 8.15
CA ALA A 442 -33.55 2.78 7.38
C ALA A 442 -34.04 3.77 6.31
N VAL A 443 -34.00 5.07 6.59
CA VAL A 443 -34.31 6.11 5.59
C VAL A 443 -33.30 6.08 4.43
N SER A 444 -32.00 5.94 4.73
CA SER A 444 -30.95 5.81 3.71
C SER A 444 -31.13 4.57 2.84
N ILE A 445 -31.48 3.42 3.45
CA ILE A 445 -31.80 2.17 2.74
C ILE A 445 -32.98 2.36 1.77
N ALA A 446 -34.05 3.02 2.21
CA ALA A 446 -35.22 3.27 1.38
C ALA A 446 -34.89 4.17 0.18
N ARG A 447 -34.24 5.31 0.42
CA ARG A 447 -33.90 6.31 -0.61
C ARG A 447 -32.89 5.80 -1.63
N ARG A 448 -31.97 4.93 -1.24
CA ARG A 448 -30.97 4.35 -2.15
C ARG A 448 -31.58 3.41 -3.21
N LEU A 449 -32.73 2.80 -2.91
CA LEU A 449 -33.42 1.99 -3.90
C LEU A 449 -34.13 2.84 -4.96
N GLN A 450 -34.66 4.00 -4.55
CA GLN A 450 -35.29 4.97 -5.46
C GLN A 450 -34.28 5.52 -6.45
#